data_AF-A0A7K2Q8U1-F1
#
_entry.id   AF-A0A7K2Q8U1-F1
#
_cell.length_a   1.000
_cell.length_b   1.000
_cell.length_c   1.000
_cell.angle_alpha   90.00
_cell.angle_beta   90.00
_cell.angle_gamma   90.00
#
_symmetry.space_group_name_H-M   'P 1'
#
loop_
_entity.id
_entity.type
_entity.pdbx_description
1 polymer ?
#
loop_
_entity_poly.entity_id
_entity_poly.type
_entity_poly.pdbx_seq_one_letter_code
_entity_poly.pdbx_strand_id
1 'polypeptide(L)'
;VVEEEAGRQLAAGLGPHKAVIHQNHGIFTVGESVDEAAWWFISMERSAQAQLLAEAAGTPHLIDPESARYTRDQTGFPLAGWFSFQPLWDEIVRTEPDLFE
;
A
#
# COMPACT_ATOMS: atom_id res chain seq x y z
N VAL A 1 14.54 -5.48 -10.83
CA VAL A 1 13.38 -5.26 -11.73
C VAL A 1 13.79 -4.87 -13.14
N VAL A 2 14.94 -4.19 -13.34
CA VAL A 2 15.43 -3.84 -14.69
C VAL A 2 15.79 -5.09 -15.52
N GLU A 3 16.11 -6.20 -14.86
CA GLU A 3 16.21 -7.53 -15.48
C GLU A 3 14.87 -8.28 -15.40
N GLU A 4 14.49 -8.91 -16.52
CA GLU A 4 13.21 -9.60 -16.68
C GLU A 4 12.98 -10.73 -15.66
N GLU A 5 14.04 -11.46 -15.31
CA GLU A 5 13.98 -12.54 -14.33
C GLU A 5 13.68 -12.03 -12.92
N ALA A 6 14.29 -10.91 -12.51
CA ALA A 6 13.98 -10.26 -11.25
C ALA A 6 12.52 -9.76 -11.22
N GLY A 7 11.99 -9.31 -12.36
CA GLY A 7 10.57 -8.98 -12.51
C GLY A 7 9.65 -10.19 -12.32
N ARG A 8 10.00 -11.35 -12.91
CA ARG A 8 9.25 -12.60 -12.73
C ARG A 8 9.24 -13.08 -11.28
N GLN A 9 10.38 -13.01 -10.59
CA GLN A 9 10.48 -13.38 -9.18
C GLN A 9 9.65 -12.47 -8.29
N LEU A 10 9.66 -11.16 -8.55
CA LEU A 10 8.80 -10.20 -7.86
C LEU A 10 7.32 -10.52 -8.07
N ALA A 11 6.91 -10.76 -9.31
CA ALA A 11 5.52 -11.10 -9.64
C ALA A 11 5.08 -12.43 -8.98
N ALA A 12 5.96 -13.44 -8.96
CA ALA A 12 5.70 -14.70 -8.27
C ALA A 12 5.57 -14.52 -6.75
N GLY A 13 6.43 -13.69 -6.14
CA GLY A 13 6.38 -13.38 -4.72
C GLY A 13 5.16 -12.54 -4.30
N LEU A 14 4.68 -11.67 -5.19
CA LEU A 14 3.44 -10.93 -5.00
C LEU A 14 2.22 -11.86 -5.00
N GLY A 15 2.15 -12.81 -5.93
CA GLY A 15 1.05 -13.77 -6.02
C GLY A 15 -0.32 -13.08 -6.11
N PRO A 16 -1.33 -13.48 -5.30
CA PRO A 16 -2.66 -12.89 -5.31
C PRO A 16 -2.79 -11.63 -4.42
N HIS A 17 -1.68 -11.10 -3.91
CA HIS A 17 -1.69 -9.98 -2.98
C HIS A 17 -1.62 -8.63 -3.70
N LYS A 18 -2.06 -7.58 -3.01
CA LYS A 18 -2.03 -6.19 -3.49
C LYS A 18 -0.72 -5.46 -3.23
N ALA A 19 0.18 -6.07 -2.46
CA ALA A 19 1.43 -5.46 -2.05
C ALA A 19 2.49 -6.52 -1.70
N VAL A 20 3.76 -6.17 -1.88
CA VAL A 20 4.91 -7.02 -1.55
C VAL A 20 6.07 -6.16 -1.05
N ILE A 21 6.79 -6.67 -0.05
CA ILE A 21 8.06 -6.11 0.42
C ILE A 21 9.19 -6.77 -0.37
N HIS A 22 9.89 -5.99 -1.19
CA HIS A 22 11.12 -6.42 -1.83
C HIS A 22 12.28 -6.12 -0.88
N GLN A 23 12.77 -7.17 -0.22
CA GLN A 23 13.82 -7.07 0.79
C GLN A 23 15.00 -6.23 0.29
N ASN A 24 15.51 -5.35 1.17
CA ASN A 24 16.62 -4.43 0.91
C ASN A 24 16.38 -3.40 -0.22
N HIS A 25 15.14 -3.22 -0.67
CA HIS A 25 14.79 -2.25 -1.71
C HIS A 25 13.63 -1.36 -1.29
N GLY A 26 12.46 -1.94 -1.00
CA GLY A 26 11.27 -1.18 -0.65
C GLY A 26 9.99 -1.97 -0.88
N ILE A 27 8.90 -1.26 -1.13
CA ILE A 27 7.57 -1.84 -1.34
C ILE A 27 7.10 -1.65 -2.78
N PHE A 28 6.30 -2.61 -3.25
CA PHE A 28 5.56 -2.51 -4.51
C PHE A 28 4.10 -2.82 -4.24
N THR A 29 3.20 -2.09 -4.90
CA THR A 29 1.76 -2.29 -4.80
C THR A 29 1.12 -2.37 -6.18
N VAL A 30 -0.02 -3.07 -6.25
CA VAL A 30 -0.82 -3.23 -7.46
C VAL A 30 -2.30 -3.02 -7.13
N GLY A 31 -3.10 -2.64 -8.13
CA GLY A 31 -4.54 -2.47 -8.01
C GLY A 31 -5.22 -2.62 -9.36
N GLU A 32 -6.54 -2.68 -9.36
CA GLU A 32 -7.36 -2.68 -10.58
C GLU A 32 -7.46 -1.28 -11.21
N SER A 33 -7.03 -0.26 -10.46
CA SER A 33 -6.89 1.13 -10.91
C SER A 33 -5.59 1.76 -10.37
N VAL A 34 -5.17 2.88 -10.96
CA VAL A 34 -4.00 3.65 -10.50
C VAL A 34 -4.24 4.17 -9.08
N ASP A 35 -5.41 4.74 -8.82
CA ASP A 35 -5.82 5.30 -7.53
C ASP A 35 -5.73 4.28 -6.40
N GLU A 36 -6.25 3.07 -6.64
CA GLU A 36 -6.18 1.98 -5.68
C GLU A 36 -4.71 1.60 -5.40
N ALA A 37 -3.90 1.40 -6.45
CA ALA A 37 -2.51 1.01 -6.29
C ALA A 37 -1.71 2.08 -5.51
N ALA A 38 -1.97 3.36 -5.79
CA ALA A 38 -1.39 4.49 -5.08
C ALA A 38 -1.80 4.51 -3.61
N TRP A 39 -3.09 4.28 -3.31
CA TRP A 39 -3.55 4.21 -1.92
C TRP A 39 -2.90 3.06 -1.14
N TRP A 40 -2.79 1.87 -1.74
CA TRP A 40 -2.09 0.76 -1.09
C TRP A 40 -0.63 1.10 -0.79
N PHE A 41 0.05 1.81 -1.70
CA PHE A 41 1.43 2.24 -1.48
C PHE A 41 1.52 3.18 -0.27
N ILE A 42 0.68 4.22 -0.25
CA ILE A 42 0.66 5.25 0.80
C ILE A 42 0.29 4.63 2.16
N SER A 43 -0.72 3.77 2.19
CA SER A 43 -1.18 3.09 3.41
C SER A 43 -0.14 2.12 3.96
N MET A 44 0.51 1.35 3.08
CA MET A 44 1.58 0.43 3.47
C MET A 44 2.82 1.16 3.98
N GLU A 45 3.24 2.23 3.31
CA GLU A 45 4.35 3.09 3.76
C GLU A 45 4.08 3.65 5.16
N ARG A 46 2.88 4.22 5.39
CA ARG A 46 2.48 4.71 6.71
C ARG A 46 2.46 3.60 7.77
N SER A 47 2.01 2.41 7.39
CA SER A 47 2.00 1.25 8.29
C SER A 47 3.43 0.81 8.65
N ALA A 48 4.36 0.81 7.69
CA ALA A 48 5.77 0.51 7.93
C ALA A 48 6.41 1.54 8.86
N GLN A 49 6.16 2.84 8.63
CA GLN A 49 6.61 3.91 9.53
C GLN A 49 6.05 3.74 10.95
N ALA A 50 4.75 3.45 11.07
CA ALA A 50 4.11 3.23 12.38
C ALA A 50 4.70 2.00 13.10
N GLN A 51 4.96 0.90 12.37
CA GLN A 51 5.59 -0.29 12.94
C GLN A 51 6.99 0.02 13.47
N LEU A 52 7.83 0.70 12.69
CA LEU A 52 9.19 1.08 13.11
C LEU A 52 9.16 1.95 14.37
N LEU A 53 8.24 2.92 14.44
CA LEU A 53 8.07 3.78 15.62
C LEU A 53 7.60 3.00 16.85
N ALA A 54 6.65 2.08 16.67
CA ALA A 54 6.13 1.26 17.76
C ALA A 54 7.21 0.31 18.31
N GLU A 55 7.97 -0.34 17.43
CA GLU A 55 9.09 -1.22 17.81
C GLU A 55 10.24 -0.46 18.48
N ALA A 56 10.51 0.77 18.05
CA ALA A 56 11.50 1.64 18.72
C ALA A 56 11.06 2.04 20.14
N ALA A 57 9.74 2.15 20.38
CA ALA A 57 9.19 2.47 21.70
C ALA A 57 9.07 1.25 22.63
N GLY A 58 9.12 0.02 22.09
CA GLY A 58 9.01 -1.22 22.85
C GLY A 58 8.34 -2.34 22.05
N THR A 59 7.75 -3.32 22.74
CA THR A 59 7.00 -4.41 22.08
C THR A 59 5.60 -3.94 21.72
N PRO A 60 5.21 -3.90 20.42
CA PRO A 60 3.87 -3.49 20.03
C PRO A 60 2.78 -4.47 20.51
N HIS A 61 1.62 -3.94 20.89
CA HIS A 61 0.43 -4.75 21.12
C HIS A 61 -0.24 -5.07 19.79
N LEU A 62 -0.20 -6.34 19.40
CA LEU A 62 -0.76 -6.78 18.12
C LEU A 62 -2.30 -6.83 18.17
N ILE A 63 -2.92 -6.45 17.05
CA ILE A 63 -4.35 -6.67 16.81
C ILE A 63 -4.59 -8.17 16.68
N ASP A 64 -5.66 -8.68 17.29
CA ASP A 64 -5.99 -10.10 17.18
C ASP A 64 -6.35 -10.49 15.72
N PRO A 65 -6.12 -11.77 15.33
CA PRO A 65 -6.31 -12.18 13.95
C PRO A 65 -7.75 -12.06 13.42
N GLU A 66 -8.76 -12.10 14.29
CA GLU A 66 -10.16 -11.99 13.89
C GLU A 66 -10.51 -10.54 13.55
N SER A 67 -10.19 -9.61 14.45
CA SER A 67 -10.37 -8.16 14.22
C SER A 67 -9.57 -7.66 13.02
N ALA A 68 -8.36 -8.18 12.81
CA ALA A 68 -7.54 -7.84 11.65
C ALA A 68 -8.18 -8.29 10.33
N ARG A 69 -8.73 -9.51 10.27
CA ARG A 69 -9.44 -10.02 9.08
C ARG A 69 -10.75 -9.26 8.85
N TYR A 70 -11.52 -9.03 9.91
CA TYR A 70 -12.75 -8.24 9.84
C TYR A 70 -12.47 -6.87 9.21
N THR A 71 -11.47 -6.14 9.72
CA THR A 71 -11.09 -4.82 9.19
C THR A 71 -10.65 -4.91 7.73
N ARG A 72 -9.79 -5.89 7.38
CA ARG A 72 -9.36 -6.12 6.00
C ARG A 72 -10.56 -6.35 5.07
N ASP A 73 -11.59 -7.07 5.50
CA ASP A 73 -12.75 -7.35 4.66
C ASP A 73 -13.65 -6.12 4.48
N GLN A 74 -13.58 -5.15 5.40
CA GLN A 74 -14.30 -3.86 5.29
C GLN A 74 -13.55 -2.79 4.49
N THR A 75 -12.21 -2.83 4.42
CA THR A 75 -11.43 -1.73 3.82
C THR A 75 -10.37 -2.16 2.81
N GLY A 76 -10.11 -3.46 2.67
CA GLY A 76 -9.02 -4.02 1.87
C GLY A 76 -9.42 -4.51 0.48
N PHE A 77 -10.53 -4.03 -0.08
CA PHE A 77 -11.03 -4.37 -1.41
C PHE A 77 -10.87 -3.21 -2.41
N PRO A 78 -10.91 -3.45 -3.74
CA PRO A 78 -10.56 -2.45 -4.74
C PRO A 78 -11.26 -1.10 -4.64
N LEU A 79 -12.59 -1.11 -4.53
CA LEU A 79 -13.38 0.11 -4.40
C LEU A 79 -13.03 0.92 -3.14
N ALA A 80 -12.69 0.27 -2.02
CA ALA A 80 -12.25 0.97 -0.81
C ALA A 80 -10.90 1.66 -1.03
N GLY A 81 -9.98 1.04 -1.78
CA GLY A 81 -8.70 1.64 -2.13
C GLY A 81 -8.85 2.86 -3.03
N TRP A 82 -9.63 2.72 -4.11
CA TRP A 82 -9.99 3.85 -4.98
C TRP A 82 -10.61 5.00 -4.19
N PHE A 83 -11.62 4.70 -3.36
CA PHE A 83 -12.33 5.70 -2.58
C PHE A 83 -11.42 6.43 -1.59
N SER A 84 -10.50 5.70 -0.96
CA SER A 84 -9.58 6.28 0.02
C SER A 84 -8.53 7.19 -0.62
N PHE A 85 -8.24 7.02 -1.90
CA PHE A 85 -7.33 7.91 -2.63
C PHE A 85 -7.99 9.25 -3.00
N GLN A 86 -9.31 9.31 -3.17
CA GLN A 86 -10.00 10.49 -3.73
C GLN A 86 -9.71 11.80 -2.99
N PRO A 87 -9.66 11.87 -1.63
CA PRO A 87 -9.32 13.12 -0.95
C PRO A 87 -7.89 13.60 -1.23
N LEU A 88 -6.95 12.67 -1.49
CA LEU A 88 -5.58 13.03 -1.87
C LEU A 88 -5.54 13.52 -3.32
N TRP A 89 -6.29 12.88 -4.20
CA TRP A 89 -6.43 13.33 -5.58
C TRP A 89 -7.02 14.75 -5.67
N ASP A 90 -8.11 15.01 -4.95
CA ASP A 90 -8.74 16.34 -4.89
C ASP A 90 -7.76 17.40 -4.40
N GLU A 91 -6.93 17.08 -3.41
CA GLU A 91 -5.88 17.96 -2.92
C GLU A 91 -4.80 18.22 -3.98
N ILE A 92 -4.27 17.17 -4.61
CA ILE A 92 -3.25 17.28 -5.67
C ILE A 92 -3.74 18.15 -6.81
N VAL A 93 -4.94 17.90 -7.33
CA VAL A 93 -5.54 18.70 -8.42
C VAL A 93 -5.70 20.16 -8.01
N ARG A 94 -6.05 20.41 -6.75
CA ARG A 94 -6.23 21.78 -6.23
C ARG A 94 -4.89 22.50 -6.04
N THR A 95 -3.83 21.81 -5.62
CA THR A 95 -2.55 22.44 -5.28
C THR A 95 -1.55 22.46 -6.43
N GLU A 96 -1.66 21.52 -7.36
CA GLU A 96 -0.75 21.33 -8.50
C GLU A 96 -1.54 21.27 -9.82
N PRO A 97 -2.26 22.35 -10.19
CA PRO A 97 -3.10 22.34 -11.40
C PRO A 97 -2.31 22.18 -12.70
N ASP A 98 -1.02 22.56 -12.71
CA ASP A 98 -0.10 22.45 -13.83
C ASP A 98 0.48 21.04 -14.03
N LEU A 99 0.27 20.11 -13.08
CA LEU A 99 0.75 18.72 -13.18
C LEU A 99 0.17 17.97 -14.39
N PHE A 100 -0.97 18.43 -14.92
CA PHE A 100 -1.71 17.77 -16.00
C PHE A 100 -1.56 18.44 -17.36
N GLU A 101 -0.73 19.47 -17.47
CA GLU A 101 -0.43 20.18 -18.73
C GLU A 101 0.73 19.56 -19.53
#